data_AF-A0A940LDJ7-F1
#
_entry.id   AF-A0A940LDJ7-F1
#
_cell.length_a   1.000
_cell.length_b   1.000
_cell.length_c   1.000
_cell.angle_alpha   90.00
_cell.angle_beta   90.00
_cell.angle_gamma   90.00
#
_symmetry.space_group_name_H-M   'P 1'
#
loop_
_entity.id
_entity.type
_entity.pdbx_description
1 polymer ?
#
loop_
_entity_poly.entity_id
_entity_poly.type
_entity_poly.pdbx_seq_one_letter_code
_entity_poly.pdbx_strand_id
1 'polypeptide(L)' 'MTPRDNATIQLRQMTVRSDYRGKGIGAAIIEFAEEVARKNNFSLLMMHARNNR' A
#
# COMPACT_ATOMS: atom_id res chain seq x y z
N MET A 1 -5.97 -5.25 2.70
CA MET A 1 -4.60 -5.82 2.66
C MET A 1 -4.67 -7.31 2.90
N THR A 2 -3.65 -8.09 2.54
CA THR A 2 -3.65 -9.53 2.81
C THR A 2 -2.27 -9.98 3.28
N PRO A 3 -2.16 -10.66 4.44
CA PRO A 3 -0.93 -11.30 4.86
C PRO A 3 -0.44 -12.29 3.80
N ARG A 4 0.85 -12.30 3.53
CA ARG A 4 1.50 -13.27 2.62
C ARG A 4 2.29 -14.31 3.40
N ASP A 5 2.86 -13.88 4.50
CA ASP A 5 3.53 -14.70 5.50
C ASP A 5 3.49 -13.95 6.85
N ASN A 6 4.26 -14.41 7.84
CA ASN A 6 4.28 -13.83 9.19
C ASN A 6 4.87 -12.40 9.26
N ALA A 7 5.68 -12.00 8.28
CA ALA A 7 6.39 -10.73 8.25
C ALA A 7 5.89 -9.80 7.14
N THR A 8 5.27 -10.35 6.11
CA THR A 8 4.90 -9.64 4.89
C THR A 8 3.39 -9.48 4.74
N ILE A 9 2.96 -8.25 4.46
CA ILE A 9 1.59 -7.93 4.09
C ILE A 9 1.54 -7.27 2.71
N GLN A 10 0.57 -7.68 1.89
CA GLN A 10 0.38 -7.11 0.57
C GLN A 10 -0.72 -6.04 0.54
N LEU A 11 -0.36 -4.86 0.03
CA LEU A 11 -1.29 -3.85 -0.47
C LEU A 11 -1.74 -4.24 -1.88
N ARG A 12 -3.04 -4.51 -2.05
CA ARG A 12 -3.57 -5.11 -3.29
C ARG A 12 -3.89 -4.10 -4.38
N GLN A 13 -4.49 -2.97 -4.02
CA GLN A 13 -4.91 -1.97 -4.98
C GLN A 13 -4.43 -0.62 -4.48
N MET A 14 -3.71 0.09 -5.35
CA MET A 14 -3.26 1.46 -5.12
C MET A 14 -3.71 2.28 -6.32
N THR A 15 -4.78 3.04 -6.15
CA THR A 15 -5.31 3.91 -7.20
C THR A 15 -5.83 5.18 -6.56
N VAL A 16 -5.33 6.30 -7.03
CA VAL A 16 -5.85 7.63 -6.70
C VAL A 16 -6.63 8.09 -7.91
N ARG A 17 -7.85 8.59 -7.69
CA ARG A 17 -8.65 9.18 -8.77
C ARG A 17 -7.85 10.29 -9.46
N SER A 18 -8.05 10.44 -10.77
CA SER A 18 -7.21 11.29 -11.61
C SER A 18 -7.17 12.76 -11.19
N ASP A 19 -8.29 13.28 -10.68
CA ASP A 19 -8.50 14.63 -10.14
C ASP A 19 -7.73 14.93 -8.85
N TYR A 20 -7.21 13.88 -8.20
CA TYR A 20 -6.48 13.94 -6.92
C TYR A 20 -5.00 13.55 -7.05
N ARG A 21 -4.53 13.21 -8.25
CA ARG A 21 -3.10 12.95 -8.50
C ARG A 21 -2.28 14.24 -8.39
N GLY A 22 -1.01 14.12 -8.00
CA GLY A 22 -0.11 15.27 -7.79
C GLY A 22 -0.36 16.07 -6.51
N LYS A 23 -1.42 15.75 -5.74
CA LYS A 23 -1.78 16.43 -4.48
C LYS A 23 -1.28 15.71 -3.22
N GLY A 24 -0.33 14.80 -3.35
CA GLY A 24 0.21 14.04 -2.21
C GLY A 24 -0.68 12.94 -1.63
N ILE A 25 -1.93 12.77 -2.11
CA ILE A 25 -2.87 11.77 -1.58
C ILE A 25 -2.33 10.33 -1.69
N GLY A 26 -1.59 10.03 -2.77
CA GLY A 26 -0.95 8.73 -2.91
C GLY A 26 0.07 8.44 -1.80
N ALA A 27 0.87 9.44 -1.43
CA ALA A 27 1.85 9.30 -0.36
C ALA A 27 1.16 9.09 0.99
N ALA A 28 0.13 9.87 1.30
CA ALA A 28 -0.64 9.73 2.55
C ALA A 28 -1.29 8.33 2.69
N ILE A 29 -1.79 7.75 1.58
CA ILE A 29 -2.33 6.39 1.58
C ILE A 29 -1.24 5.36 1.92
N ILE A 30 -0.02 5.52 1.41
CA ILE A 30 1.10 4.61 1.69
C ILE A 30 1.56 4.75 3.14
N GLU A 31 1.71 5.97 3.66
CA GLU A 31 2.07 6.21 5.07
C GLU A 31 1.08 5.55 6.02
N PHE A 32 -0.23 5.74 5.78
CA PHE A 32 -1.28 5.07 6.54
C PHE A 32 -1.18 3.56 6.44
N ALA A 33 -0.92 3.02 5.24
CA ALA A 33 -0.77 1.60 5.01
C ALA A 33 0.42 1.01 5.79
N GLU A 34 1.56 1.70 5.83
CA GLU A 34 2.74 1.30 6.59
C GLU A 34 2.49 1.35 8.10
N GLU A 35 1.76 2.35 8.59
CA GLU A 35 1.39 2.43 10.00
C GLU A 35 0.50 1.25 10.40
N VAL A 36 -0.49 0.91 9.58
CA VAL A 36 -1.34 -0.26 9.79
C VAL A 36 -0.51 -1.55 9.77
N ALA A 37 0.42 -1.70 8.83
CA ALA A 37 1.30 -2.87 8.76
C ALA A 37 2.15 -3.01 10.03
N ARG A 38 2.79 -1.93 10.49
CA ARG A 38 3.59 -1.90 11.72
C ARG A 38 2.76 -2.24 12.96
N LYS A 39 1.56 -1.68 13.08
CA LYS A 39 0.62 -2.00 14.19
C LYS A 39 0.24 -3.48 14.23
N ASN A 40 0.27 -4.16 13.09
CA ASN A 40 -0.03 -5.59 12.99
C ASN A 40 1.25 -6.47 12.99
N ASN A 41 2.39 -5.93 13.42
CA ASN A 41 3.68 -6.61 13.51
C ASN A 41 4.24 -7.14 12.17
N PHE A 42 3.81 -6.57 11.04
CA PHE A 42 4.46 -6.82 9.75
C PHE A 42 5.67 -5.91 9.58
N SER A 43 6.77 -6.46 9.08
CA SER A 43 8.02 -5.74 8.81
C SER A 43 8.18 -5.38 7.33
N LEU A 44 7.40 -5.99 6.44
CA LEU A 44 7.44 -5.73 5.01
C LEU A 44 6.04 -5.45 4.44
N LEU A 45 5.86 -4.25 3.87
CA LEU A 45 4.71 -3.91 3.04
C LEU A 45 5.10 -4.07 1.57
N MET A 46 4.38 -4.91 0.83
CA MET A 46 4.63 -5.13 -0.60
C MET A 46 3.40 -4.83 -1.45
N MET A 47 3.61 -4.52 -2.73
CA MET A 47 2.54 -4.49 -3.74
C MET A 47 3.04 -5.06 -5.07
N HIS A 48 2.12 -5.47 -5.93
CA HIS A 48 2.45 -5.70 -7.33
C HIS A 48 2.07 -4.46 -8.12
N ALA A 49 3.03 -3.89 -8.84
CA ALA A 49 2.71 -2.91 -9.86
C ALA A 49 1.79 -3.56 -10.90
N ARG A 50 0.71 -2.88 -11.27
CA ARG A 50 -0.11 -3.31 -12.39
C ARG A 50 0.74 -3.18 -13.66
N ASN A 51 1.03 -4.30 -14.31
CA ASN A 51 1.54 -4.29 -15.66
C ASN A 51 0.35 -4.09 -16.61
N ASN A 52 0.06 -2.85 -16.94
CA ASN A 52 -0.87 -2.52 -18.02
C ASN A 52 -0.01 -2.29 -19.27
N ARG A 53 0.39 -3.38 -19.94
CA ARG A 53 0.75 -3.31 -21.36
C ARG A 53 -0.51 -3.38 -22.20
#